data_AF-A0A514XFL2-F1
#
_entry.id   AF-A0A514XFL2-F1
#
_cell.length_a   1.000
_cell.length_b   1.000
_cell.length_c   1.000
_cell.angle_alpha   90.00
_cell.angle_beta   90.00
_cell.angle_gamma   90.00
#
_symmetry.space_group_name_H-M   'P 1'
#
loop_
_entity.id
_entity.type
_entity.pdbx_description
1 polymer ?
#
loop_
_entity_poly.entity_id
_entity_poly.type
_entity_poly.pdbx_seq_one_letter_code
_entity_poly.pdbx_strand_id
1 'polypeptide(L)'
;MAQPFSRISPEFNTKGIVFAIRIPRRLITHEMLMKLVLSKPHSSSKRRVPKHKHRKKIYITRFTAMISHPLFWILTLAGNIMIVLGAVLIYYSESFGSNHPNFIDCLMWSTSIVTTIGFIPWVPETQVGKVTAIALMFFGTFFVWSYMAFLVTTLISPALSSIEKEVEDVERELSEIRTKQL
;
A
#
# COMPACT_ATOMS: atom_id res chain seq x y z
N MET A 1 36.25 31.19 -8.75
CA MET A 1 34.93 31.84 -8.66
C MET A 1 33.98 30.90 -7.93
N ALA A 2 33.21 31.47 -7.00
CA ALA A 2 32.06 30.93 -6.24
C ALA A 2 32.30 29.92 -5.09
N GLN A 3 31.64 30.26 -3.98
CA GLN A 3 31.71 29.80 -2.58
C GLN A 3 30.72 28.64 -2.26
N PRO A 4 30.81 28.01 -1.07
CA PRO A 4 30.19 26.72 -0.74
C PRO A 4 28.79 26.84 -0.14
N PHE A 5 27.90 25.88 -0.42
CA PHE A 5 26.58 25.79 0.23
C PHE A 5 26.63 24.78 1.38
N SER A 6 26.68 25.31 2.60
CA SER A 6 26.65 24.62 3.86
C SER A 6 25.27 24.01 4.17
N ARG A 7 25.31 22.96 5.00
CA ARG A 7 24.18 22.22 5.57
C ARG A 7 23.08 23.13 6.11
N ILE A 8 21.83 22.79 5.78
CA ILE A 8 20.66 23.14 6.59
C ILE A 8 19.81 21.89 6.75
N SER A 9 19.93 21.25 7.91
CA SER A 9 19.01 20.25 8.43
C SER A 9 17.94 20.95 9.29
N PRO A 10 16.65 20.86 8.98
CA PRO A 10 15.62 21.26 9.93
C PRO A 10 15.29 20.10 10.88
N GLU A 11 15.73 20.23 12.14
CA GLU A 11 15.16 19.50 13.27
C GLU A 11 13.68 19.89 13.43
N PHE A 12 12.77 18.95 13.16
CA PHE A 12 11.34 19.17 13.36
C PHE A 12 10.96 18.81 14.81
N ASN A 13 11.02 19.81 15.69
CA ASN A 13 10.64 19.72 17.10
C ASN A 13 9.11 19.71 17.25
N THR A 14 8.53 18.54 17.49
CA THR A 14 7.11 18.33 17.82
C THR A 14 6.77 18.80 19.24
N LYS A 15 6.56 20.11 19.42
CA LYS A 15 5.91 20.66 20.62
C LYS A 15 4.82 21.65 20.25
N GLY A 16 3.57 21.22 20.47
CA GLY A 16 2.47 22.10 20.87
C GLY A 16 1.77 22.90 19.77
N ILE A 17 0.92 22.25 18.98
CA ILE A 17 -0.15 22.96 18.25
C ILE A 17 -1.33 23.07 19.22
N VAL A 18 -1.33 24.13 20.04
CA VAL A 18 -2.51 24.57 20.80
C VAL A 18 -3.27 25.53 19.89
N PHE A 19 -4.41 25.08 19.37
CA PHE A 19 -5.30 25.85 18.53
C PHE A 19 -6.03 26.89 19.40
N ALA A 20 -5.52 28.12 19.45
CA ALA A 20 -6.16 29.23 20.15
C ALA A 20 -7.27 29.83 19.26
N ILE A 21 -8.52 29.42 19.51
CA ILE A 21 -9.70 30.06 18.94
C ILE A 21 -9.82 31.46 19.56
N ARG A 22 -9.58 32.51 18.74
CA ARG A 22 -9.71 33.92 19.15
C ARG A 22 -11.18 34.32 19.13
N ILE A 23 -11.88 34.13 20.25
CA ILE A 23 -13.26 34.61 20.42
C ILE A 23 -13.22 36.12 20.77
N PRO A 24 -13.99 36.99 20.08
CA PRO A 24 -14.02 38.43 20.34
C PRO A 24 -14.57 38.76 21.74
N ARG A 25 -13.78 39.50 22.50
CA ARG A 25 -13.89 39.74 23.96
C ARG A 25 -14.96 40.77 24.41
N ARG A 26 -16.00 41.03 23.63
CA ARG A 26 -16.89 42.19 23.87
C ARG A 26 -18.27 41.93 24.48
N LEU A 27 -18.63 40.68 24.81
CA LEU A 27 -19.92 40.36 25.44
C LEU A 27 -19.85 39.11 26.33
N ILE A 28 -19.01 39.13 27.37
CA ILE A 28 -19.01 38.06 28.37
C ILE A 28 -19.09 38.68 29.76
N THR A 29 -20.33 38.87 30.23
CA THR A 29 -20.63 39.26 31.61
C THR A 29 -20.16 38.16 32.57
N HIS A 30 -19.66 38.54 33.75
CA HIS A 30 -19.04 37.63 34.74
C HIS A 30 -19.92 36.40 35.12
N GLU A 31 -21.24 36.53 35.04
CA GLU A 31 -22.23 35.44 35.20
C GLU A 31 -22.00 34.26 34.25
N MET A 32 -21.61 34.52 32.99
CA MET A 32 -21.49 33.51 31.95
C MET A 32 -20.19 32.70 32.08
N LEU A 33 -19.10 33.34 32.51
CA LEU A 33 -17.83 32.66 32.82
C LEU A 33 -17.97 31.74 34.03
N MET A 34 -18.75 32.14 35.04
CA MET A 34 -18.94 31.31 36.22
C MET A 34 -19.75 30.05 35.90
N LYS A 35 -20.78 30.13 35.05
CA LYS A 35 -21.54 28.95 34.59
C LYS A 35 -20.72 28.01 33.69
N LEU A 36 -19.79 28.55 32.90
CA LEU A 36 -18.94 27.76 32.01
C LEU A 36 -17.79 27.07 32.76
N VAL A 37 -17.30 27.68 33.85
CA VAL A 37 -16.34 27.03 34.78
C VAL A 37 -17.03 26.00 35.68
N LEU A 38 -18.30 26.20 36.03
CA LEU A 38 -19.04 25.31 36.95
C LEU A 38 -19.80 24.18 36.27
N SER A 39 -19.88 24.13 34.93
CA SER A 39 -20.39 22.93 34.24
C SER A 39 -19.35 21.82 34.34
N LYS A 40 -19.43 21.05 35.45
CA LYS A 40 -18.68 19.81 35.65
C LYS A 40 -18.75 18.95 34.38
N PRO A 41 -17.61 18.47 33.86
CA PRO A 41 -17.66 17.44 32.82
C PRO A 41 -18.32 16.20 33.42
N HIS A 42 -19.51 15.90 32.91
CA HIS A 42 -20.25 14.69 33.21
C HIS A 42 -19.43 13.48 32.75
N SER A 43 -19.16 12.57 33.68
CA SER A 43 -18.68 11.21 33.45
C SER A 43 -17.40 11.08 32.60
N SER A 44 -16.26 11.06 33.29
CA SER A 44 -15.02 10.51 32.78
C SER A 44 -15.15 9.00 32.53
N SER A 45 -15.70 8.64 31.36
CA SER A 45 -15.57 7.31 30.80
C SER A 45 -14.08 6.99 30.68
N LYS A 46 -13.57 6.14 31.58
CA LYS A 46 -12.22 5.58 31.52
C LYS A 46 -12.09 4.80 30.20
N ARG A 47 -11.68 5.47 29.11
CA ARG A 47 -11.21 4.80 27.90
C ARG A 47 -9.98 3.99 28.29
N ARG A 48 -10.18 2.69 28.53
CA ARG A 48 -9.10 1.74 28.70
C ARG A 48 -8.30 1.73 27.40
N VAL A 49 -7.14 2.37 27.40
CA VAL A 49 -6.20 2.28 26.28
C VAL A 49 -5.78 0.82 26.18
N PRO A 50 -6.08 0.11 25.07
CA PRO A 50 -5.76 -1.30 24.97
C PRO A 50 -4.25 -1.51 25.06
N LYS A 51 -3.81 -2.42 25.93
CA LYS A 51 -2.41 -2.75 26.20
C LYS A 51 -1.66 -3.04 24.88
N HIS A 52 -0.48 -2.43 24.72
CA HIS A 52 0.42 -2.48 23.55
C HIS A 52 0.60 -3.87 22.88
N LYS A 53 0.50 -4.96 23.63
CA LYS A 53 0.56 -6.35 23.14
C LYS A 53 -0.58 -6.72 22.16
N HIS A 54 -1.72 -6.02 22.24
CA HIS A 54 -2.89 -6.25 21.39
C HIS A 54 -2.75 -5.62 19.99
N ARG A 55 -1.92 -4.56 19.83
CA ARG A 55 -1.70 -3.91 18.53
C ARG A 55 -0.96 -4.80 17.54
N LYS A 56 0.11 -5.50 17.95
CA LYS A 56 0.89 -6.39 17.06
C LYS A 56 0.05 -7.55 16.51
N LYS A 57 -0.85 -8.12 17.33
CA LYS A 57 -1.70 -9.25 16.93
C LYS A 57 -2.65 -8.86 15.79
N ILE A 58 -3.18 -7.64 15.82
CA ILE A 58 -4.11 -7.14 14.80
C ILE A 58 -3.42 -7.00 13.43
N TYR A 59 -2.19 -6.50 13.37
CA TYR A 59 -1.46 -6.37 12.10
C TYR A 59 -1.05 -7.73 11.53
N ILE A 60 -0.57 -8.64 12.39
CA ILE A 60 -0.15 -9.98 11.96
C ILE A 60 -1.35 -10.78 11.45
N THR A 61 -2.48 -10.75 12.16
CA THR A 61 -3.71 -11.44 11.72
C THR A 61 -4.23 -10.91 10.39
N ARG A 62 -4.11 -9.60 10.13
CA ARG A 62 -4.49 -9.00 8.83
C ARG A 62 -3.55 -9.40 7.70
N PHE A 63 -2.24 -9.43 7.95
CA PHE A 63 -1.26 -9.87 6.95
C PHE A 63 -1.44 -11.35 6.58
N THR A 64 -1.69 -12.21 7.58
CA THR A 64 -1.98 -13.63 7.33
C THR A 64 -3.31 -13.83 6.61
N ALA A 65 -4.32 -12.98 6.87
CA ALA A 65 -5.61 -13.05 6.17
C ALA A 65 -5.47 -12.68 4.67
N MET A 66 -4.54 -11.81 4.30
CA MET A 66 -4.22 -11.51 2.90
C MET A 66 -3.58 -12.71 2.18
N ILE A 67 -2.63 -13.38 2.83
CA ILE A 67 -1.95 -14.57 2.26
C ILE A 67 -2.91 -15.76 2.12
N SER A 68 -3.96 -15.82 2.94
CA SER A 68 -5.00 -16.85 2.84
C SER A 68 -5.99 -16.61 1.69
N HIS A 69 -5.93 -15.49 0.97
CA HIS A 69 -6.84 -15.24 -0.15
C HIS A 69 -6.47 -16.15 -1.35
N PRO A 70 -7.43 -16.86 -1.98
CA PRO A 70 -7.13 -17.80 -3.07
C PRO A 70 -6.45 -17.11 -4.27
N LEU A 71 -6.80 -15.85 -4.54
CA LEU A 71 -6.16 -15.05 -5.58
C LEU A 71 -4.65 -14.86 -5.37
N PHE A 72 -4.18 -14.73 -4.11
CA PHE A 72 -2.76 -14.58 -3.82
C PHE A 72 -1.97 -15.82 -4.25
N TRP A 73 -2.48 -17.01 -3.94
CA TRP A 73 -1.88 -18.28 -4.35
C TRP A 73 -1.93 -18.49 -5.86
N ILE A 74 -3.03 -18.11 -6.52
CA ILE A 74 -3.16 -18.19 -7.98
C ILE A 74 -2.14 -17.27 -8.66
N LEU A 75 -2.01 -16.01 -8.23
CA LEU A 75 -1.01 -15.09 -8.79
C LEU A 75 0.41 -15.60 -8.53
N THR A 76 0.70 -16.06 -7.31
CA THR A 76 2.03 -16.59 -6.97
C THR A 76 2.37 -17.80 -7.85
N LEU A 77 1.43 -18.73 -8.01
CA LEU A 77 1.61 -19.91 -8.85
C LEU A 77 1.79 -19.52 -10.32
N ALA A 78 0.97 -18.60 -10.83
CA ALA A 78 1.09 -18.09 -12.20
C ALA A 78 2.45 -17.45 -12.47
N GLY A 79 2.96 -16.64 -11.53
CA GLY A 79 4.30 -16.05 -11.63
C GLY A 79 5.42 -17.09 -11.64
N ASN A 80 5.34 -18.10 -10.78
CA ASN A 80 6.32 -19.20 -10.77
C ASN A 80 6.26 -20.03 -12.06
N ILE A 81 5.07 -20.34 -12.57
CA ILE A 81 4.89 -21.03 -13.85
C ILE A 81 5.51 -20.20 -14.98
N MET A 82 5.25 -18.90 -15.01
CA MET A 82 5.81 -17.99 -16.01
C MET A 82 7.34 -17.97 -15.98
N ILE A 83 7.93 -17.95 -14.78
CA ILE A 83 9.39 -18.02 -14.61
C ILE A 83 9.95 -19.34 -15.18
N VAL A 84 9.35 -20.47 -14.81
CA VAL A 84 9.80 -21.80 -15.27
C VAL A 84 9.63 -21.94 -16.79
N LEU A 85 8.50 -21.51 -17.34
CA LEU A 85 8.25 -21.52 -18.79
C LEU A 85 9.26 -20.65 -19.54
N GLY A 86 9.52 -19.43 -19.06
CA GLY A 86 10.53 -18.54 -19.64
C GLY A 86 11.92 -19.16 -19.62
N ALA A 87 12.29 -19.81 -18.51
CA ALA A 87 13.57 -20.49 -18.36
C ALA A 87 13.72 -21.67 -19.32
N VAL A 88 12.68 -22.50 -19.46
CA VAL A 88 12.67 -23.66 -20.38
C VAL A 88 12.75 -23.19 -21.83
N LEU A 89 11.98 -22.16 -22.22
CA LEU A 89 12.01 -21.62 -23.57
C LEU A 89 13.39 -21.07 -23.93
N ILE A 90 14.01 -20.31 -23.03
CA ILE A 90 15.35 -19.76 -23.23
C ILE A 90 16.39 -20.87 -23.30
N TYR A 91 16.32 -21.85 -22.40
CA TYR A 91 17.23 -23.00 -22.41
C TYR A 91 17.17 -23.78 -23.72
N TYR A 92 15.95 -24.06 -24.22
CA TYR A 92 15.77 -24.76 -25.49
C TYR A 92 16.21 -23.90 -26.69
N SER A 93 15.91 -22.60 -26.70
CA SER A 93 16.34 -21.72 -27.78
C SER A 93 17.85 -21.59 -27.87
N GLU A 94 18.54 -21.50 -26.73
CA GLU A 94 19.98 -21.36 -26.67
C GLU A 94 20.72 -22.69 -26.86
N SER A 95 20.02 -23.83 -26.79
CA SER A 95 20.58 -25.14 -27.14
C SER A 95 21.03 -25.23 -28.62
N PHE A 96 20.49 -24.36 -29.48
CA PHE A 96 20.90 -24.25 -30.89
C PHE A 96 22.02 -23.21 -31.11
N GLY A 97 22.40 -22.47 -30.07
CA GLY A 97 23.44 -21.45 -30.12
C GLY A 97 24.85 -21.99 -29.88
N SER A 98 25.83 -21.09 -29.98
CA SER A 98 27.25 -21.39 -29.73
C SER A 98 27.58 -21.58 -28.25
N ASN A 99 26.77 -21.04 -27.35
CA ASN A 99 27.03 -21.02 -25.92
C ASN A 99 25.82 -21.60 -25.17
N HIS A 100 25.96 -22.84 -24.70
CA HIS A 100 24.86 -23.56 -24.03
C HIS A 100 24.85 -23.19 -22.53
N PRO A 101 23.87 -22.41 -22.05
CA PRO A 101 23.79 -22.05 -20.62
C PRO A 101 23.34 -23.24 -19.77
N ASN A 102 23.69 -23.25 -18.49
CA ASN A 102 23.04 -24.20 -17.58
C ASN A 102 21.57 -23.83 -17.39
N PHE A 103 20.74 -24.82 -17.06
CA PHE A 103 19.33 -24.59 -16.77
C PHE A 103 19.13 -23.60 -15.60
N ILE A 104 20.01 -23.66 -14.59
CA ILE A 104 19.99 -22.74 -13.44
C ILE A 104 20.26 -21.30 -13.88
N ASP A 105 21.16 -21.08 -14.84
CA ASP A 105 21.46 -19.75 -15.37
C ASP A 105 20.24 -19.18 -16.11
N CYS A 106 19.55 -20.02 -16.90
CA CYS A 106 18.29 -19.64 -17.55
C CYS A 106 17.16 -19.34 -16.55
N LEU A 107 17.08 -20.12 -15.46
CA LEU A 107 16.10 -19.91 -14.40
C LEU A 107 16.34 -18.61 -13.64
N MET A 108 17.59 -18.34 -13.27
CA MET A 108 17.98 -17.06 -12.68
C MET A 108 17.69 -15.90 -13.63
N TRP A 109 17.96 -16.08 -14.93
CA TRP A 109 17.70 -15.07 -15.94
C TRP A 109 16.22 -14.73 -16.04
N SER A 110 15.37 -15.74 -16.20
CA SER A 110 13.92 -15.61 -16.23
C SER A 110 13.38 -14.96 -14.95
N THR A 111 13.86 -15.41 -13.79
CA THR A 111 13.46 -14.84 -12.49
C THR A 111 13.81 -13.35 -12.39
N SER A 112 15.00 -12.96 -12.82
CA SER A 112 15.48 -11.56 -12.78
C SER A 112 14.61 -10.62 -13.63
N ILE A 113 14.11 -11.08 -14.77
CA ILE A 113 13.19 -10.28 -15.60
C ILE A 113 11.82 -10.18 -14.98
N VAL A 114 11.23 -11.30 -14.56
CA VAL A 114 9.88 -11.31 -13.97
C VAL A 114 9.82 -10.49 -12.68
N THR A 115 10.90 -10.53 -11.89
CA THR A 115 11.02 -9.74 -10.65
C THR A 115 11.55 -8.32 -10.88
N THR A 116 11.83 -7.93 -12.12
CA THR A 116 12.34 -6.60 -12.51
C THR A 116 13.69 -6.22 -11.87
N ILE A 117 14.50 -7.20 -11.45
CA ILE A 117 15.86 -6.96 -10.91
C ILE A 117 16.80 -6.54 -12.04
N GLY A 118 16.72 -7.18 -13.21
CA GLY A 118 17.42 -6.78 -14.43
C GLY A 118 18.96 -6.97 -14.43
N PHE A 119 19.55 -7.49 -13.36
CA PHE A 119 20.98 -7.77 -13.28
C PHE A 119 21.28 -9.24 -13.55
N ILE A 120 21.95 -9.53 -14.66
CA ILE A 120 22.27 -10.89 -15.08
C ILE A 120 23.61 -10.89 -15.85
N PRO A 121 24.56 -11.79 -15.53
CA PRO A 121 25.89 -11.82 -16.16
C PRO A 121 25.90 -12.43 -17.57
N TRP A 122 24.81 -13.09 -17.97
CA TRP A 122 24.68 -13.78 -19.25
C TRP A 122 23.40 -13.32 -19.96
N VAL A 123 23.40 -13.32 -21.29
CA VAL A 123 22.25 -12.94 -22.13
C VAL A 123 22.06 -13.92 -23.28
N PRO A 124 20.81 -14.20 -23.68
CA PRO A 124 20.53 -15.08 -24.82
C PRO A 124 21.05 -14.46 -26.12
N GLU A 125 21.80 -15.24 -26.90
CA GLU A 125 22.41 -14.80 -28.15
C GLU A 125 21.53 -15.11 -29.36
N THR A 126 20.72 -16.17 -29.27
CA THR A 126 19.87 -16.63 -30.37
C THR A 126 18.72 -15.66 -30.65
N GLN A 127 18.29 -15.59 -31.90
CA GLN A 127 17.18 -14.73 -32.29
C GLN A 127 15.88 -15.12 -31.58
N VAL A 128 15.63 -16.42 -31.42
CA VAL A 128 14.45 -16.95 -30.70
C VAL A 128 14.54 -16.64 -29.20
N GLY A 129 15.73 -16.78 -28.59
CA GLY A 129 15.97 -16.41 -27.19
C GLY A 129 15.73 -14.92 -26.93
N LYS A 130 16.19 -14.05 -27.84
CA LYS A 130 15.95 -12.60 -27.77
C LYS A 130 14.48 -12.20 -27.89
N VAL A 131 13.71 -12.85 -28.77
CA VAL A 131 12.26 -12.60 -28.86
C VAL A 131 11.55 -13.07 -27.60
N THR A 132 11.92 -14.24 -27.08
CA THR A 132 11.39 -14.78 -25.82
C THR A 132 11.69 -13.85 -24.65
N ALA A 133 12.92 -13.34 -24.59
CA ALA A 133 13.36 -12.34 -23.62
C ALA A 133 12.46 -11.09 -23.63
N ILE A 134 12.21 -10.52 -24.81
CA ILE A 134 11.35 -9.34 -24.96
C ILE A 134 9.92 -9.66 -24.51
N ALA A 135 9.36 -10.80 -24.93
CA ALA A 135 8.03 -11.22 -24.49
C ALA A 135 7.95 -11.34 -22.96
N LEU A 136 8.96 -11.97 -22.34
CA LEU A 136 9.04 -12.15 -20.89
C LEU A 136 9.12 -10.81 -20.14
N MET A 137 9.76 -9.78 -20.71
CA MET A 137 9.77 -8.43 -20.13
C MET A 137 8.37 -7.81 -20.06
N PHE A 138 7.57 -7.93 -21.13
CA PHE A 138 6.19 -7.44 -21.13
C PHE A 138 5.32 -8.21 -20.13
N PHE A 139 5.39 -9.54 -20.15
CA PHE A 139 4.62 -10.37 -19.23
C PHE A 139 5.04 -10.17 -17.76
N GLY A 140 6.34 -10.04 -17.49
CA GLY A 140 6.87 -9.72 -16.17
C GLY A 140 6.32 -8.40 -15.64
N THR A 141 6.33 -7.35 -16.47
CA THR A 141 5.77 -6.03 -16.10
C THR A 141 4.27 -6.12 -15.84
N PHE A 142 3.52 -6.78 -16.72
CA PHE A 142 2.08 -6.98 -16.56
C PHE A 142 1.74 -7.76 -15.29
N PHE A 143 2.55 -8.76 -14.96
CA PHE A 143 2.42 -9.54 -13.74
C PHE A 143 2.62 -8.66 -12.49
N VAL A 144 3.69 -7.85 -12.46
CA VAL A 144 3.95 -6.92 -11.34
C VAL A 144 2.80 -5.92 -11.19
N TRP A 145 2.29 -5.37 -12.28
CA TRP A 145 1.13 -4.44 -12.24
C TRP A 145 -0.13 -5.11 -11.71
N SER A 146 -0.44 -6.31 -12.17
CA SER A 146 -1.59 -7.08 -11.71
C SER A 146 -1.48 -7.41 -10.21
N TYR A 147 -0.28 -7.78 -9.78
CA TYR A 147 0.02 -8.04 -8.37
C TYR A 147 -0.16 -6.78 -7.51
N MET A 148 0.32 -5.63 -7.97
CA MET A 148 0.13 -4.36 -7.28
C MET A 148 -1.33 -3.93 -7.22
N ALA A 149 -2.08 -4.07 -8.32
CA ALA A 149 -3.51 -3.79 -8.33
C ALA A 149 -4.26 -4.66 -7.31
N PHE A 150 -3.97 -5.96 -7.28
CA PHE A 150 -4.55 -6.88 -6.29
C PHE A 150 -4.21 -6.48 -4.85
N LEU A 151 -2.96 -6.12 -4.57
CA LEU A 151 -2.54 -5.64 -3.26
C LEU A 151 -3.29 -4.38 -2.85
N VAL A 152 -3.39 -3.40 -3.75
CA VAL A 152 -4.11 -2.14 -3.53
C VAL A 152 -5.58 -2.41 -3.24
N THR A 153 -6.26 -3.22 -4.06
CA THR A 153 -7.66 -3.59 -3.83
C THR A 153 -7.85 -4.25 -2.48
N THR A 154 -6.98 -5.20 -2.11
CA THR A 154 -7.11 -5.93 -0.85
C THR A 154 -6.82 -5.04 0.37
N LEU A 155 -5.89 -4.09 0.26
CA LEU A 155 -5.55 -3.16 1.34
C LEU A 155 -6.57 -2.04 1.51
N ILE A 156 -7.13 -1.53 0.40
CA ILE A 156 -8.02 -0.35 0.39
C ILE A 156 -9.49 -0.75 0.49
N SER A 157 -9.91 -1.93 0.02
CA SER A 157 -11.31 -2.38 0.07
C SER A 157 -11.99 -2.21 1.43
N PRO A 158 -11.34 -2.49 2.58
CA PRO A 158 -11.94 -2.23 3.89
C PRO A 158 -12.20 -0.74 4.16
N ALA A 159 -11.31 0.15 3.71
CA ALA A 159 -11.45 1.59 3.87
C ALA A 159 -12.51 2.18 2.94
N LEU A 160 -12.62 1.66 1.71
CA LEU A 160 -13.71 1.99 0.79
C LEU A 160 -15.07 1.62 1.40
N SER A 161 -15.19 0.42 1.98
CA SER A 161 -16.46 -0.04 2.59
C SER A 161 -16.94 0.82 3.77
N SER A 162 -16.03 1.43 4.53
CA SER A 162 -16.41 2.37 5.60
C SER A 162 -16.87 3.72 5.05
N ILE A 163 -16.23 4.21 3.98
CA ILE A 163 -16.62 5.47 3.33
C ILE A 163 -18.00 5.32 2.68
N GLU A 164 -18.25 4.18 2.03
CA GLU A 164 -19.52 3.90 1.36
C GLU A 164 -20.69 3.91 2.36
N LYS A 165 -20.49 3.34 3.56
CA LYS A 165 -21.46 3.41 4.66
C LYS A 165 -21.67 4.81 5.20
N GLU A 166 -20.60 5.60 5.37
CA GLU A 166 -20.72 6.99 5.82
C GLU A 166 -21.52 7.83 4.82
N VAL A 167 -21.36 7.60 3.51
CA VAL A 167 -22.16 8.27 2.47
C VAL A 167 -23.63 7.84 2.54
N GLU A 168 -23.89 6.54 2.69
CA GLU A 168 -25.26 5.99 2.79
C GLU A 168 -26.00 6.54 4.04
N ASP A 169 -25.31 6.64 5.18
CA ASP A 169 -25.87 7.20 6.42
C ASP A 169 -26.25 8.69 6.24
N VAL A 170 -25.38 9.48 5.59
CA VAL A 170 -25.66 10.90 5.30
C VAL A 170 -26.83 11.06 4.33
N GLU A 171 -26.94 10.24 3.29
CA GLU A 171 -28.09 10.26 2.38
C GLU A 171 -29.40 9.93 3.10
N ARG A 172 -29.36 8.98 4.03
CA ARG A 172 -30.53 8.62 4.83
C ARG A 172 -30.98 9.78 5.71
N GLU A 173 -30.07 10.44 6.41
CA GLU A 173 -30.39 11.62 7.24
C GLU A 173 -31.03 12.75 6.41
N LEU A 174 -30.51 13.02 5.22
CA LEU A 174 -31.07 14.03 4.30
C LEU A 174 -32.50 13.66 3.86
N SER A 175 -32.77 12.38 3.61
CA SER A 175 -34.10 11.90 3.24
C SER A 175 -35.13 12.03 4.38
N GLU A 176 -34.70 11.81 5.62
CA GLU A 176 -35.53 11.96 6.82
C GLU A 176 -35.86 13.44 7.11
N ILE A 177 -34.92 14.36 6.83
CA ILE A 177 -35.17 15.80 6.93
C ILE A 177 -36.15 16.25 5.85
N ARG A 178 -35.95 15.82 4.60
CA ARG A 178 -36.83 16.17 3.48
C ARG A 178 -38.27 15.74 3.72
N THR A 179 -38.48 14.57 4.31
CA THR A 179 -39.83 14.04 4.60
C THR A 179 -40.51 14.71 5.80
N LYS A 180 -39.75 15.27 6.75
CA LYS A 180 -40.32 16.01 7.90
C LYS A 180 -40.70 17.47 7.59
N GLN A 181 -40.28 18.01 6.46
CA GLN A 181 -40.63 19.37 6.02
C GLN A 181 -41.83 19.44 5.07
N LEU A 182 -42.36 18.28 4.66
CA LEU A 182 -43.63 18.12 3.94
C LEU A 182 -44.74 17.74 4.93
#